data_AF-A0A6B2FZD2-F1
#
_entry.id   AF-A0A6B2FZD2-F1
#
_cell.length_a   1.000
_cell.length_b   1.000
_cell.length_c   1.000
_cell.angle_alpha   90.00
_cell.angle_beta   90.00
_cell.angle_gamma   90.00
#
_symmetry.space_group_name_H-M   'P 1'
#
loop_
_entity.id
_entity.type
_entity.pdbx_description
1 polymer ?
#
loop_
_entity_poly.entity_id
_entity_poly.type
_entity_poly.pdbx_seq_one_letter_code
_entity_poly.pdbx_strand_id
1 'polypeptide(L)'
;GFKFEENLSIANMKSLVKQFQFCITGDGLKYLLETSLNSSILMKLLPYIRVFARFDPHQKEFIIKLYQTEGYVVLMCGDGANDIGALRMSDIGVAMINTPIVHKEESKPEKETTNKVVRLRKNKFKPKQVEKPSILKDTQEEEEFRPGDASIAAPFTFKGPEVCRCLDFLKNCSCALAYFQHIVIISTIYSITYVYMLSTHYSAGLVFSDSQQSLYGVFSMIIYYGTFNVAPFELFPKSKPIKSLFHPYITATIAVQSFLHIYTIYYLSNVINIEFPVPDPLKEIQLGAKFEPSEYNTILYY
;
A
#
# COMPACT_ATOMS: atom_id res chain seq x y z
N GLY A 1 41.12 16.79 -18.52
CA GLY A 1 40.29 16.41 -17.35
C GLY A 1 40.06 17.64 -16.52
N PHE A 2 38.82 17.94 -16.15
CA PHE A 2 38.53 19.00 -15.20
C PHE A 2 39.10 18.60 -13.84
N LYS A 3 40.13 19.32 -13.36
CA LYS A 3 40.62 19.17 -11.99
C LYS A 3 39.64 19.85 -11.05
N PHE A 4 38.94 19.03 -10.27
CA PHE A 4 37.95 19.41 -9.25
C PHE A 4 38.61 19.90 -7.94
N GLU A 5 39.70 20.67 -8.02
CA GLU A 5 40.52 21.00 -6.83
C GLU A 5 40.24 22.37 -6.21
N GLU A 6 39.48 23.27 -6.85
CA GLU A 6 39.22 24.59 -6.27
C GLU A 6 37.73 24.80 -5.95
N ASN A 7 37.43 24.66 -4.66
CA ASN A 7 36.24 25.17 -3.99
C ASN A 7 34.90 24.65 -4.55
N LEU A 8 34.55 23.42 -4.18
CA LEU A 8 33.16 22.94 -4.19
C LEU A 8 32.35 23.67 -3.10
N SER A 9 32.20 24.98 -3.26
CA SER A 9 31.26 25.80 -2.51
C SER A 9 29.84 25.38 -2.86
N ILE A 10 28.97 25.34 -1.85
CA ILE A 10 27.53 25.02 -2.00
C ILE A 10 26.86 25.95 -3.03
N ALA A 11 27.36 27.18 -3.18
CA ALA A 11 26.86 28.14 -4.16
C ALA A 11 27.16 27.71 -5.61
N ASN A 12 28.36 27.18 -5.86
CA ASN A 12 28.75 26.69 -7.19
C ASN A 12 28.02 25.39 -7.55
N MET A 13 27.73 24.56 -6.55
CA MET A 13 27.01 23.30 -6.73
C MET A 13 25.61 23.51 -7.34
N LYS A 14 24.84 24.50 -6.87
CA LYS A 14 23.52 24.82 -7.45
C LYS A 14 23.59 25.26 -8.90
N SER A 15 24.65 25.96 -9.31
CA SER A 15 24.86 26.35 -10.71
C SER A 15 25.19 25.14 -11.58
N LEU A 16 26.07 24.27 -11.08
CA LEU A 16 26.47 23.04 -11.77
C LEU A 16 25.31 22.07 -11.95
N VAL A 17 24.47 21.88 -10.92
CA VAL A 17 23.28 21.01 -10.98
C VAL A 17 22.27 21.44 -12.05
N LYS A 18 22.18 22.74 -12.35
CA LYS A 18 21.29 23.23 -13.41
C LYS A 18 21.80 22.89 -14.81
N GLN A 19 23.12 22.76 -14.98
CA GLN A 19 23.75 22.54 -16.29
C GLN A 19 24.10 21.08 -16.53
N PHE A 20 24.38 20.32 -15.47
CA PHE A 20 24.89 18.96 -15.56
C PHE A 20 24.13 18.02 -14.62
N GLN A 21 24.06 16.75 -15.02
CA GLN A 21 23.61 15.67 -14.15
C GLN A 21 24.83 15.01 -13.50
N PHE A 22 24.77 14.81 -12.18
CA PHE A 22 25.88 14.21 -11.46
C PHE A 22 25.82 12.68 -11.47
N CYS A 23 26.99 12.09 -11.68
CA CYS A 23 27.25 10.67 -11.60
C CYS A 23 28.42 10.44 -10.65
N ILE A 24 28.30 9.45 -9.77
CA ILE A 24 29.39 9.03 -8.87
C ILE A 24 29.71 7.56 -9.09
N THR A 25 31.00 7.21 -9.03
CA THR A 25 31.47 5.82 -9.11
C THR A 25 31.70 5.24 -7.71
N GLY A 26 31.75 3.90 -7.60
CA GLY A 26 32.05 3.24 -6.32
C GLY A 26 33.37 3.71 -5.69
N ASP A 27 34.42 3.86 -6.51
CA ASP A 27 35.71 4.41 -6.07
C ASP A 27 35.59 5.87 -5.62
N GLY A 28 34.79 6.68 -6.33
CA GLY A 28 34.53 8.07 -5.97
C GLY A 28 33.79 8.19 -4.64
N LEU A 29 32.81 7.32 -4.38
CA LEU A 29 32.13 7.26 -3.09
C LEU A 29 33.11 6.87 -1.98
N LYS A 30 33.95 5.86 -2.20
CA LYS A 30 34.96 5.43 -1.23
C LYS A 30 35.93 6.56 -0.89
N TYR A 31 36.42 7.27 -1.91
CA TYR A 31 37.29 8.44 -1.73
C TYR A 31 36.61 9.56 -0.91
N LEU A 32 35.32 9.85 -1.16
CA LEU A 32 34.56 10.84 -0.40
C LEU A 32 34.31 10.43 1.06
N LEU A 33 34.24 9.12 1.35
CA LEU A 33 34.08 8.61 2.71
C LEU A 33 35.41 8.59 3.49
N GLU A 34 36.52 8.25 2.82
CA GLU A 34 37.86 8.17 3.41
C GLU A 34 38.49 9.55 3.64
N THR A 35 38.20 10.50 2.75
CA THR A 35 38.64 11.87 2.94
C THR A 35 37.78 12.47 4.06
N SER A 36 38.38 12.85 5.18
CA SER A 36 37.74 13.46 6.37
C SER A 36 36.92 14.73 6.11
N LEU A 37 36.81 15.16 4.86
CA LEU A 37 35.87 16.13 4.31
C LEU A 37 34.46 15.54 4.20
N ASN A 38 33.87 15.33 5.38
CA ASN A 38 32.46 15.50 5.69
C ASN A 38 31.45 14.58 4.97
N SER A 39 30.89 13.64 5.74
CA SER A 39 29.55 13.09 5.49
C SER A 39 28.53 14.20 5.16
N SER A 40 28.69 15.40 5.72
CA SER A 40 27.82 16.55 5.43
C SER A 40 27.88 17.08 3.99
N ILE A 41 28.98 16.90 3.25
CA ILE A 41 29.06 17.25 1.82
C ILE A 41 28.34 16.18 1.00
N LEU A 42 28.57 14.90 1.31
CA LEU A 42 27.88 13.79 0.65
C LEU A 42 26.36 13.91 0.83
N MET A 43 25.88 14.25 2.03
CA MET A 43 24.46 14.43 2.33
C MET A 43 23.84 15.58 1.52
N LYS A 44 24.59 16.66 1.31
CA LYS A 44 24.15 17.79 0.47
C LYS A 44 24.20 17.47 -1.02
N LEU A 45 25.12 16.60 -1.46
CA LEU A 45 25.26 16.21 -2.86
C LEU A 45 24.24 15.13 -3.26
N LEU A 46 23.88 14.25 -2.32
CA LEU A 46 23.02 13.08 -2.53
C LEU A 46 21.77 13.38 -3.37
N PRO A 47 20.96 14.43 -3.06
CA PRO A 47 19.71 14.70 -3.79
C PRO A 47 19.92 15.13 -5.25
N TYR A 48 21.16 15.48 -5.61
CA TYR A 48 21.52 15.95 -6.94
C TYR A 48 22.18 14.87 -7.81
N ILE A 49 22.61 13.75 -7.22
CA ILE A 49 23.20 12.62 -7.95
C ILE A 49 22.07 11.79 -8.56
N ARG A 50 22.15 11.58 -9.88
CA ARG A 50 21.16 10.74 -10.60
C ARG A 50 21.67 9.35 -10.92
N VAL A 51 22.99 9.19 -11.05
CA VAL A 51 23.61 7.94 -11.48
C VAL A 51 24.67 7.52 -10.47
N PHE A 52 24.54 6.29 -9.98
CA PHE A 52 25.54 5.60 -9.17
C PHE A 52 26.06 4.44 -10.02
N ALA A 53 27.32 4.52 -10.45
CA ALA A 53 27.88 3.62 -11.45
C ALA A 53 28.99 2.75 -10.85
N ARG A 54 29.06 1.47 -11.26
CA ARG A 54 30.06 0.51 -10.75
C ARG A 54 30.07 0.42 -9.22
N PHE A 55 28.89 0.21 -8.65
CA PHE A 55 28.71 0.05 -7.21
C PHE A 55 28.72 -1.43 -6.84
N ASP A 56 29.50 -1.77 -5.82
CA ASP A 56 29.45 -3.08 -5.19
C ASP A 56 28.13 -3.27 -4.42
N PRO A 57 27.67 -4.52 -4.18
CA PRO A 57 26.42 -4.78 -3.45
C PRO A 57 26.31 -4.03 -2.11
N HIS A 58 27.39 -4.00 -1.32
CA HIS A 58 27.43 -3.28 -0.06
C HIS A 58 27.29 -1.75 -0.21
N GLN A 59 27.78 -1.17 -1.31
CA GLN A 59 27.66 0.26 -1.57
C GLN A 59 26.22 0.63 -1.94
N LYS A 60 25.49 -0.26 -2.63
CA LYS A 60 24.06 -0.06 -2.93
C LYS A 60 23.24 0.00 -1.63
N GLU A 61 23.46 -0.96 -0.73
CA GLU A 61 22.83 -0.96 0.59
C GLU A 61 23.15 0.31 1.40
N PHE A 62 24.41 0.74 1.37
CA PHE A 62 24.85 1.94 2.08
C PHE A 62 24.11 3.19 1.59
N ILE A 63 23.96 3.38 0.27
CA ILE A 63 23.24 4.51 -0.29
C ILE A 63 21.76 4.50 0.07
N ILE A 64 21.12 3.32 0.06
CA ILE A 64 19.71 3.19 0.47
C ILE A 64 19.54 3.64 1.92
N LYS A 65 20.39 3.15 2.83
CA LYS A 65 20.40 3.60 4.24
C LYS A 65 20.61 5.11 4.35
N LEU A 66 21.51 5.66 3.55
CA LEU A 66 21.82 7.08 3.57
C LEU A 66 20.62 7.94 3.13
N TYR A 67 19.88 7.52 2.10
CA TYR A 67 18.63 8.16 1.70
C TYR A 67 17.56 8.04 2.80
N GLN A 68 17.43 6.87 3.43
CA GLN A 68 16.49 6.65 4.53
C GLN A 68 16.81 7.54 5.75
N THR A 69 18.08 7.71 6.10
CA THR A 69 18.50 8.61 7.21
C THR A 69 18.17 10.07 6.95
N GLU A 70 18.09 10.49 5.69
CA GLU A 70 17.64 11.84 5.30
C GLU A 70 16.11 11.98 5.23
N GLY A 71 15.38 10.90 5.54
CA GLY A 71 13.92 10.89 5.52
C GLY A 71 13.29 10.67 4.14
N TYR A 72 14.07 10.21 3.15
CA TYR A 72 13.50 9.74 1.89
C TYR A 72 12.92 8.33 2.06
N VAL A 73 11.80 8.08 1.39
CA VAL A 73 11.28 6.71 1.19
C VAL A 73 11.90 6.18 -0.09
N VAL A 74 12.56 5.04 -0.01
CA VAL A 74 13.37 4.46 -1.08
C VAL A 74 12.69 3.21 -1.63
N LEU A 75 12.43 3.22 -2.94
CA LEU A 75 12.04 2.04 -3.70
C LEU A 75 13.27 1.52 -4.45
N MET A 76 13.58 0.23 -4.28
CA MET A 76 14.61 -0.46 -5.05
C MET A 76 13.94 -1.44 -6.01
N CYS A 77 14.36 -1.42 -7.27
CA CYS A 77 13.95 -2.38 -8.27
C CYS A 77 15.20 -3.06 -8.85
N GLY A 78 15.21 -4.38 -8.88
CA GLY A 78 16.35 -5.16 -9.35
C GLY A 78 15.93 -6.58 -9.74
N ASP A 79 16.76 -7.25 -10.52
CA ASP A 79 16.54 -8.62 -11.00
C ASP A 79 17.61 -9.58 -10.47
N GLY A 80 18.84 -9.12 -10.24
CA GLY A 80 20.00 -9.95 -9.92
C GLY A 80 20.29 -10.19 -8.44
N ALA A 81 21.17 -11.18 -8.19
CA ALA A 81 21.66 -11.50 -6.85
C ALA A 81 22.42 -10.34 -6.17
N ASN A 82 23.08 -9.51 -6.99
CA ASN A 82 23.79 -8.31 -6.54
C ASN A 82 22.88 -7.22 -5.94
N ASP A 83 21.57 -7.32 -6.11
CA ASP A 83 20.59 -6.37 -5.58
C ASP A 83 19.86 -6.91 -4.35
N ILE A 84 20.09 -8.15 -3.91
CA ILE A 84 19.37 -8.79 -2.80
C ILE A 84 19.44 -7.96 -1.51
N GLY A 85 20.65 -7.51 -1.15
CA GLY A 85 20.86 -6.68 0.04
C GLY A 85 20.11 -5.35 -0.06
N ALA A 86 20.21 -4.70 -1.22
CA ALA A 86 19.55 -3.43 -1.50
C ALA A 86 18.02 -3.56 -1.51
N LEU A 87 17.47 -4.62 -2.11
CA LEU A 87 16.05 -4.95 -2.13
C LEU A 87 15.49 -5.15 -0.72
N ARG A 88 16.22 -5.86 0.15
CA ARG A 88 15.84 -6.06 1.56
C ARG A 88 15.95 -4.79 2.40
N MET A 89 16.92 -3.94 2.11
CA MET A 89 17.16 -2.72 2.87
C MET A 89 16.17 -1.60 2.53
N SER A 90 15.68 -1.57 1.29
CA SER A 90 14.74 -0.55 0.83
C SER A 90 13.39 -0.63 1.54
N ASP A 91 12.69 0.51 1.64
CA ASP A 91 11.33 0.53 2.19
C ASP A 91 10.36 -0.28 1.32
N ILE A 92 10.62 -0.29 0.01
CA ILE A 92 9.87 -1.05 -0.98
C ILE A 92 10.84 -1.72 -1.96
N GLY A 93 11.03 -3.03 -1.80
CA GLY A 93 11.79 -3.85 -2.75
C GLY A 93 10.90 -4.48 -3.82
N VAL A 94 11.30 -4.36 -5.09
CA VAL A 94 10.62 -4.96 -6.24
C VAL A 94 11.61 -5.82 -7.03
N ALA A 95 11.35 -7.13 -7.07
CA ALA A 95 12.10 -8.05 -7.91
C ALA A 95 11.47 -8.17 -9.31
N MET A 96 12.26 -8.03 -10.37
CA MET A 96 11.83 -8.33 -11.74
C MET A 96 12.36 -9.71 -12.15
N ILE A 97 11.46 -10.62 -12.51
CA ILE A 97 11.84 -11.94 -13.03
C ILE A 97 11.71 -11.92 -14.53
N ASN A 98 12.83 -12.11 -15.22
CA ASN A 98 12.86 -12.25 -16.66
C ASN A 98 12.52 -13.70 -17.05
N THR A 99 11.26 -14.12 -16.86
CA THR A 99 10.79 -15.37 -17.46
C THR A 99 10.55 -15.12 -18.94
N PRO A 100 11.17 -15.88 -19.87
CA PRO A 100 10.75 -15.84 -21.26
C PRO A 100 9.26 -16.18 -21.29
N ILE A 101 8.47 -15.30 -21.91
CA ILE A 101 7.03 -15.49 -22.07
C ILE A 101 6.87 -16.68 -23.02
N VAL A 102 6.82 -17.89 -22.46
CA VAL A 102 6.25 -19.02 -23.18
C VAL A 102 4.76 -18.69 -23.25
N HIS A 103 4.30 -18.28 -24.43
CA HIS A 103 2.88 -18.28 -24.74
C HIS A 103 2.37 -19.71 -24.58
N LYS A 104 1.97 -20.08 -23.36
CA LYS A 104 1.08 -21.22 -23.15
C LYS A 104 -0.27 -20.74 -23.66
N GLU A 105 -0.53 -21.01 -24.94
CA GLU A 105 -1.91 -21.15 -25.37
C GLU A 105 -2.55 -22.18 -24.43
N GLU A 106 -3.51 -21.72 -23.62
CA GLU A 106 -4.35 -22.60 -22.83
C GLU A 106 -5.22 -23.40 -23.81
N SER A 107 -4.73 -24.56 -24.24
CA SER A 107 -5.58 -25.56 -24.86
C SER A 107 -6.57 -26.05 -23.80
N LYS A 108 -7.81 -25.58 -23.93
CA LYS A 108 -8.96 -26.09 -23.17
C LYS A 108 -8.99 -27.62 -23.29
N PRO A 109 -9.15 -28.37 -22.19
CA PRO A 109 -9.32 -29.81 -22.31
C PRO A 109 -10.68 -30.10 -22.95
N GLU A 110 -10.66 -30.62 -24.17
CA GLU A 110 -11.83 -31.23 -24.80
C GLU A 110 -12.32 -32.39 -23.92
N LYS A 111 -13.59 -32.34 -23.55
CA LYS A 111 -14.29 -33.43 -22.88
C LYS A 111 -14.58 -34.51 -23.93
N GLU A 112 -13.71 -35.50 -24.08
CA GLU A 112 -14.08 -36.74 -24.75
C GLU A 112 -14.98 -37.56 -23.83
N THR A 113 -16.28 -37.51 -24.11
CA THR A 113 -17.26 -38.50 -23.68
C THR A 113 -17.10 -39.77 -24.49
N THR A 114 -16.58 -40.84 -23.88
CA THR A 114 -16.93 -42.21 -24.30
C THR A 114 -16.79 -43.22 -23.16
N ASN A 115 -17.94 -43.79 -22.79
CA ASN A 115 -18.07 -44.95 -21.92
C ASN A 115 -17.32 -46.17 -22.50
N LYS A 116 -16.55 -46.89 -21.66
CA LYS A 116 -16.73 -48.34 -21.39
C LYS A 116 -15.62 -48.95 -20.49
N VAL A 117 -16.07 -49.46 -19.35
CA VAL A 117 -15.78 -50.79 -18.77
C VAL A 117 -14.34 -51.12 -18.30
N VAL A 118 -14.19 -51.13 -16.96
CA VAL A 118 -13.57 -52.16 -16.10
C VAL A 118 -12.32 -52.89 -16.60
N ARG A 119 -11.18 -52.69 -15.92
CA ARG A 119 -10.48 -53.75 -15.16
C ARG A 119 -9.32 -53.21 -14.32
N LEU A 120 -9.39 -53.52 -13.02
CA LEU A 120 -8.31 -53.44 -12.04
C LEU A 120 -7.08 -54.23 -12.52
N ARG A 121 -5.89 -53.62 -12.42
CA ARG A 121 -4.65 -54.36 -12.10
C ARG A 121 -3.60 -53.42 -11.51
N LYS A 122 -3.30 -53.64 -10.23
CA LYS A 122 -2.09 -53.19 -9.53
C LYS A 122 -0.87 -53.72 -10.29
N ASN A 123 0.17 -52.91 -10.44
CA ASN A 123 1.55 -53.39 -10.35
C ASN A 123 2.53 -52.26 -10.01
N LYS A 124 3.29 -52.49 -8.93
CA LYS A 124 4.47 -51.75 -8.50
C LYS A 124 5.62 -51.97 -9.50
N PHE A 125 6.43 -50.96 -9.80
CA PHE A 125 7.84 -51.16 -10.18
C PHE A 125 8.72 -49.94 -9.84
N LYS A 126 9.96 -50.24 -9.44
CA LYS A 126 10.99 -49.42 -8.75
C LYS A 126 11.70 -48.37 -9.64
N PRO A 127 12.36 -47.35 -9.07
CA PRO A 127 13.16 -46.38 -9.83
C PRO A 127 14.49 -46.98 -10.32
N LYS A 128 14.88 -46.69 -11.56
CA LYS A 128 16.23 -46.99 -12.10
C LYS A 128 17.09 -45.73 -12.03
N GLN A 129 18.21 -45.84 -11.32
CA GLN A 129 19.36 -44.95 -11.41
C GLN A 129 19.98 -45.05 -12.81
N VAL A 130 20.43 -43.91 -13.36
CA VAL A 130 21.38 -43.86 -14.47
C VAL A 130 22.44 -42.83 -14.11
N GLU A 131 23.69 -43.30 -14.11
CA GLU A 131 24.93 -42.61 -13.78
C GLU A 131 25.25 -41.48 -14.77
N LYS A 132 25.88 -40.40 -14.28
CA LYS A 132 26.51 -39.36 -15.11
C LYS A 132 28.01 -39.68 -15.26
N PRO A 133 28.59 -39.66 -16.47
CA PRO A 133 30.03 -39.58 -16.61
C PRO A 133 30.52 -38.12 -16.53
N SER A 134 31.71 -38.00 -15.96
CA SER A 134 32.49 -36.80 -15.66
C SER A 134 33.05 -36.09 -16.89
N ILE A 135 32.96 -34.76 -16.94
CA ILE A 135 33.88 -33.90 -17.71
C ILE A 135 34.16 -32.63 -16.87
N LEU A 136 35.43 -32.49 -16.45
CA LEU A 136 36.03 -31.23 -16.01
C LEU A 136 36.14 -30.28 -17.21
N LYS A 137 35.63 -29.05 -17.08
CA LYS A 137 36.17 -27.87 -17.76
C LYS A 137 35.98 -26.65 -16.86
N ASP A 138 37.10 -26.10 -16.41
CA ASP A 138 37.20 -24.73 -15.92
C ASP A 138 36.75 -23.77 -17.02
N THR A 139 35.66 -23.06 -16.80
CA THR A 139 35.34 -21.80 -17.49
C THR A 139 34.30 -21.10 -16.63
N GLN A 140 34.67 -19.90 -16.15
CA GLN A 140 33.84 -18.88 -15.50
C GLN A 140 32.43 -19.34 -15.10
N GLU A 141 32.17 -19.45 -13.79
CA GLU A 141 30.82 -19.52 -13.26
C GLU A 141 30.05 -18.27 -13.70
N GLU A 142 29.44 -18.33 -14.89
CA GLU A 142 28.17 -17.64 -15.09
C GLU A 142 27.24 -18.25 -14.04
N GLU A 143 27.04 -17.51 -12.94
CA GLU A 143 26.00 -17.82 -11.98
C GLU A 143 24.70 -18.03 -12.76
N GLU A 144 24.33 -19.29 -12.95
CA GLU A 144 23.09 -19.68 -13.59
C GLU A 144 21.96 -19.04 -12.77
N PHE A 145 21.40 -17.97 -13.32
CA PHE A 145 20.41 -17.11 -12.70
C PHE A 145 19.29 -17.97 -12.11
N ARG A 146 19.30 -18.12 -10.78
CA ARG A 146 18.18 -18.71 -10.05
C ARG A 146 17.16 -17.58 -9.85
N PRO A 147 16.01 -17.58 -10.54
CA PRO A 147 14.97 -16.56 -10.37
C PRO A 147 14.39 -16.49 -8.94
N GLY A 148 14.83 -17.38 -8.04
CA GLY A 148 14.44 -17.43 -6.63
C GLY A 148 15.09 -16.35 -5.75
N ASP A 149 16.35 -15.97 -5.93
CA ASP A 149 17.05 -15.29 -4.83
C ASP A 149 16.64 -13.82 -4.65
N ALA A 150 16.48 -13.08 -5.75
CA ALA A 150 15.94 -11.71 -5.71
C ALA A 150 14.44 -11.69 -5.33
N SER A 151 13.67 -12.68 -5.78
CA SER A 151 12.23 -12.79 -5.46
C SER A 151 11.96 -13.24 -4.01
N ILE A 152 12.90 -13.96 -3.39
CA ILE A 152 12.89 -14.25 -1.94
C ILE A 152 13.23 -13.00 -1.13
N ALA A 153 14.03 -12.10 -1.69
CA ALA A 153 14.51 -10.91 -1.01
C ALA A 153 13.51 -9.74 -1.05
N ALA A 154 12.79 -9.57 -2.16
CA ALA A 154 11.86 -8.47 -2.37
C ALA A 154 10.43 -8.83 -1.92
N PRO A 155 9.71 -7.94 -1.21
CA PRO A 155 8.30 -8.16 -0.85
C PRO A 155 7.38 -8.22 -2.07
N PHE A 156 7.77 -7.62 -3.20
CA PHE A 156 7.02 -7.64 -4.45
C PHE A 156 7.85 -8.28 -5.56
N THR A 157 7.19 -9.07 -6.41
CA THR A 157 7.82 -9.74 -7.55
C THR A 157 6.97 -9.59 -8.80
N PHE A 158 7.55 -9.05 -9.89
CA PHE A 158 6.91 -8.97 -11.20
C PHE A 158 7.44 -10.02 -12.16
N LYS A 159 6.50 -10.67 -12.88
CA LYS A 159 6.83 -11.62 -13.95
C LYS A 159 6.93 -10.89 -15.29
N GLY A 160 8.13 -10.66 -15.79
CA GLY A 160 8.40 -10.00 -17.06
C GLY A 160 9.40 -8.85 -16.94
N PRO A 161 10.06 -8.46 -18.04
CA PRO A 161 11.14 -7.46 -18.05
C PRO A 161 10.66 -6.01 -17.99
N GLU A 162 9.36 -5.76 -17.98
CA GLU A 162 8.81 -4.42 -18.18
C GLU A 162 8.90 -3.57 -16.90
N VAL A 163 9.86 -2.63 -16.89
CA VAL A 163 9.98 -1.60 -15.85
C VAL A 163 8.69 -0.77 -15.72
N CYS A 164 7.88 -0.67 -16.79
CA CYS A 164 6.57 -0.01 -16.79
C CYS A 164 5.64 -0.53 -15.68
N ARG A 165 5.76 -1.80 -15.26
CA ARG A 165 4.94 -2.36 -14.17
C ARG A 165 5.26 -1.77 -12.81
N CYS A 166 6.49 -1.29 -12.60
CA CYS A 166 6.83 -0.54 -11.40
C CYS A 166 6.06 0.78 -11.34
N LEU A 167 5.79 1.41 -12.49
CA LEU A 167 4.97 2.62 -12.54
C LEU A 167 3.50 2.30 -12.23
N ASP A 168 2.94 1.24 -12.80
CA ASP A 168 1.56 0.85 -12.49
C ASP A 168 1.40 0.41 -11.03
N PHE A 169 2.41 -0.22 -10.46
CA PHE A 169 2.49 -0.48 -9.02
C PHE A 169 2.44 0.81 -8.20
N LEU A 170 3.25 1.82 -8.54
CA LEU A 170 3.22 3.12 -7.85
C LEU A 170 1.87 3.85 -7.98
N LYS A 171 1.20 3.71 -9.13
CA LYS A 171 -0.18 4.20 -9.32
C LYS A 171 -1.15 3.49 -8.37
N ASN A 172 -1.06 2.16 -8.28
CA ASN A 172 -1.89 1.36 -7.37
C ASN A 172 -1.64 1.72 -5.90
N CYS A 173 -0.38 1.92 -5.48
CA CYS A 173 -0.07 2.36 -4.12
C CYS A 173 -0.67 3.74 -3.81
N SER A 174 -0.62 4.67 -4.78
CA SER A 174 -1.20 6.01 -4.61
C SER A 174 -2.74 5.95 -4.50
N CYS A 175 -3.37 5.11 -5.31
CA CYS A 175 -4.82 4.86 -5.25
C CYS A 175 -5.21 4.23 -3.91
N ALA A 176 -4.49 3.19 -3.47
CA ALA A 176 -4.73 2.51 -2.21
C ALA A 176 -4.60 3.45 -1.00
N LEU A 177 -3.61 4.36 -1.01
CA LEU A 177 -3.45 5.34 0.06
C LEU A 177 -4.62 6.34 0.11
N ALA A 178 -5.04 6.87 -1.04
CA ALA A 178 -6.20 7.75 -1.11
C ALA A 178 -7.48 7.04 -0.64
N TYR A 179 -7.69 5.80 -1.08
CA TYR A 179 -8.80 4.97 -0.67
C TYR A 179 -8.82 4.74 0.85
N PHE A 180 -7.68 4.37 1.44
CA PHE A 180 -7.53 4.19 2.88
C PHE A 180 -7.91 5.47 3.65
N GLN A 181 -7.47 6.64 3.17
CA GLN A 181 -7.85 7.92 3.77
C GLN A 181 -9.35 8.17 3.72
N HIS A 182 -9.99 7.88 2.59
CA HIS A 182 -11.44 8.01 2.44
C HIS A 182 -12.20 7.11 3.41
N ILE A 183 -11.80 5.83 3.55
CA ILE A 183 -12.41 4.91 4.52
C ILE A 183 -12.30 5.46 5.94
N VAL A 184 -11.12 5.94 6.35
CA VAL A 184 -10.92 6.49 7.70
C VAL A 184 -11.83 7.69 7.95
N ILE A 185 -11.97 8.60 6.97
CA ILE A 185 -12.87 9.76 7.09
C ILE A 185 -14.32 9.29 7.27
N ILE A 186 -14.82 8.43 6.39
CA ILE A 186 -16.21 7.96 6.41
C ILE A 186 -16.50 7.20 7.71
N SER A 187 -15.63 6.28 8.10
CA SER A 187 -15.80 5.46 9.32
C SER A 187 -15.74 6.30 10.60
N THR A 188 -14.89 7.32 10.64
CA THR A 188 -14.80 8.22 11.80
C THR A 188 -16.07 9.06 11.93
N ILE A 189 -16.57 9.63 10.83
CA ILE A 189 -17.81 10.43 10.85
C ILE A 189 -19.00 9.56 11.23
N TYR A 190 -19.07 8.35 10.66
CA TYR A 190 -20.11 7.37 10.98
C TYR A 190 -20.12 7.02 12.46
N SER A 191 -18.98 6.63 13.04
CA SER A 191 -18.90 6.24 14.45
C SER A 191 -19.30 7.37 15.41
N ILE A 192 -18.83 8.60 15.18
CA ILE A 192 -19.18 9.76 16.00
C ILE A 192 -20.67 10.07 15.93
N THR A 193 -21.22 10.11 14.71
CA THR A 193 -22.63 10.42 14.48
C THR A 193 -23.55 9.36 15.05
N TYR A 194 -23.20 8.08 14.84
CA TYR A 194 -23.96 6.93 15.30
C TYR A 194 -24.00 6.85 16.83
N VAL A 195 -22.88 7.09 17.51
CA VAL A 195 -22.84 7.13 18.98
C VAL A 195 -23.73 8.25 19.52
N TYR A 196 -23.70 9.43 18.91
CA TYR A 196 -24.58 10.54 19.33
C TYR A 196 -26.07 10.21 19.12
N MET A 197 -26.43 9.72 17.93
CA MET A 197 -27.79 9.27 17.61
C MET A 197 -28.29 8.24 18.64
N LEU A 198 -27.48 7.21 18.92
CA LEU A 198 -27.82 6.16 19.86
C LEU A 198 -27.96 6.71 21.29
N SER A 199 -27.10 7.65 21.68
CA SER A 199 -27.20 8.35 22.96
C SER A 199 -28.50 9.14 23.08
N THR A 200 -28.90 9.90 22.06
CA THR A 200 -30.16 10.65 22.05
C THR A 200 -31.38 9.72 22.10
N HIS A 201 -31.30 8.58 21.43
CA HIS A 201 -32.37 7.58 21.41
C HIS A 201 -32.57 6.91 22.76
N TYR A 202 -31.46 6.44 23.36
CA TYR A 202 -31.50 5.85 24.69
C TYR A 202 -31.91 6.84 25.77
N SER A 203 -31.48 8.10 25.65
CA SER A 203 -31.89 9.16 26.58
C SER A 203 -33.38 9.49 26.47
N ALA A 204 -34.04 9.17 25.35
CA ALA A 204 -35.48 9.26 25.20
C ALA A 204 -36.22 8.01 25.72
N GLY A 205 -35.51 7.00 26.24
CA GLY A 205 -36.12 5.75 26.71
C GLY A 205 -36.66 4.86 25.58
N LEU A 206 -36.25 5.11 24.34
CA LEU A 206 -36.74 4.40 23.16
C LEU A 206 -35.78 3.28 22.74
N VAL A 207 -36.35 2.26 22.12
CA VAL A 207 -35.64 1.08 21.60
C VAL A 207 -35.94 0.98 20.11
N PHE A 208 -34.93 0.70 19.28
CA PHE A 208 -35.14 0.44 17.84
C PHE A 208 -35.66 -0.97 17.60
N SER A 209 -36.38 -1.19 16.49
CA SER A 209 -36.81 -2.54 16.11
C SER A 209 -35.62 -3.38 15.63
N ASP A 210 -35.53 -4.63 16.08
CA ASP A 210 -34.51 -5.59 15.64
C ASP A 210 -34.52 -5.78 14.10
N SER A 211 -35.71 -5.75 13.49
CA SER A 211 -35.87 -5.87 12.04
C SER A 211 -35.31 -4.65 11.30
N GLN A 212 -35.57 -3.44 11.81
CA GLN A 212 -35.07 -2.19 11.24
C GLN A 212 -33.54 -2.13 11.33
N GLN A 213 -32.97 -2.45 12.50
CA GLN A 213 -31.53 -2.48 12.71
C GLN A 213 -30.83 -3.54 11.85
N SER A 214 -31.43 -4.73 11.72
CA SER A 214 -30.89 -5.79 10.86
C SER A 214 -30.88 -5.37 9.38
N LEU A 215 -31.98 -4.78 8.90
CA LEU A 215 -32.10 -4.31 7.52
C LEU A 215 -31.11 -3.18 7.24
N TYR A 216 -31.03 -2.19 8.14
CA TYR A 216 -30.05 -1.11 8.08
C TYR A 216 -28.61 -1.63 8.02
N GLY A 217 -28.28 -2.62 8.86
CA GLY A 217 -26.97 -3.25 8.90
C GLY A 217 -26.60 -3.93 7.58
N VAL A 218 -27.54 -4.67 6.98
CA VAL A 218 -27.33 -5.35 5.68
C VAL A 218 -27.13 -4.33 4.56
N PHE A 219 -27.97 -3.29 4.47
CA PHE A 219 -27.81 -2.25 3.45
C PHE A 219 -26.51 -1.46 3.61
N SER A 220 -26.17 -1.09 4.85
CA SER A 220 -24.92 -0.41 5.17
C SER A 220 -23.71 -1.25 4.79
N MET A 221 -23.75 -2.56 5.03
CA MET A 221 -22.70 -3.50 4.63
C MET A 221 -22.54 -3.57 3.10
N ILE A 222 -23.63 -3.62 2.34
CA ILE A 222 -23.60 -3.65 0.87
C ILE A 222 -22.98 -2.35 0.32
N ILE A 223 -23.42 -1.20 0.82
CA ILE A 223 -22.89 0.11 0.41
C ILE A 223 -21.41 0.23 0.77
N TYR A 224 -21.04 -0.15 2.00
CA TYR A 224 -19.66 -0.12 2.46
C TYR A 224 -18.77 -1.05 1.63
N TYR A 225 -19.25 -2.25 1.28
CA TYR A 225 -18.52 -3.14 0.37
C TYR A 225 -18.33 -2.53 -1.02
N GLY A 226 -19.34 -1.82 -1.54
CA GLY A 226 -19.26 -1.10 -2.80
C GLY A 226 -18.12 -0.06 -2.84
N THR A 227 -17.73 0.50 -1.69
CA THR A 227 -16.61 1.45 -1.64
C THR A 227 -15.25 0.83 -1.93
N PHE A 228 -15.06 -0.49 -1.80
CA PHE A 228 -13.78 -1.16 -2.04
C PHE A 228 -13.40 -1.29 -3.52
N ASN A 229 -14.34 -1.08 -4.44
CA ASN A 229 -14.11 -1.23 -5.88
C ASN A 229 -13.61 0.08 -6.50
N VAL A 230 -12.38 0.48 -6.17
CA VAL A 230 -11.73 1.68 -6.74
C VAL A 230 -10.60 1.27 -7.68
N ALA A 231 -10.71 1.64 -8.96
CA ALA A 231 -9.66 1.45 -9.94
C ALA A 231 -8.62 2.60 -9.89
N PRO A 232 -7.33 2.33 -10.15
CA PRO A 232 -6.32 3.39 -10.25
C PRO A 232 -6.59 4.31 -11.45
N PHE A 233 -6.30 5.60 -11.29
CA PHE A 233 -6.32 6.55 -12.42
C PHE A 233 -5.22 6.21 -13.43
N GLU A 234 -5.53 6.37 -14.73
CA GLU A 234 -4.58 6.08 -15.82
C GLU A 234 -3.33 6.97 -15.79
N LEU A 235 -3.50 8.22 -15.35
CA LEU A 235 -2.47 9.25 -15.27
C LEU A 235 -1.95 9.41 -13.84
N PHE A 236 -0.63 9.63 -13.70
CA PHE A 236 -0.05 9.97 -12.40
C PHE A 236 -0.62 11.30 -11.89
N PRO A 237 -1.16 11.34 -10.66
CA PRO A 237 -1.63 12.58 -10.08
C PRO A 237 -0.48 13.57 -9.92
N LYS A 238 -0.71 14.83 -10.31
CA LYS A 238 0.30 15.90 -10.23
C LYS A 238 0.67 16.25 -8.77
N SER A 239 -0.26 16.03 -7.84
CA SER A 239 -0.08 16.25 -6.40
C SER A 239 0.22 14.94 -5.69
N LYS A 240 1.17 14.97 -4.75
CA LYS A 240 1.43 13.84 -3.87
C LYS A 240 0.23 13.66 -2.91
N PRO A 241 -0.18 12.41 -2.62
CA PRO A 241 -1.21 12.16 -1.62
C PRO A 241 -0.77 12.69 -0.25
N ILE A 242 -1.75 13.08 0.56
CA ILE A 242 -1.51 13.50 1.94
C ILE A 242 -0.87 12.31 2.68
N LYS A 243 0.19 12.54 3.46
CA LYS A 243 0.93 11.46 4.10
C LYS A 243 0.43 11.10 5.50
N SER A 244 -0.24 12.03 6.18
CA SER A 244 -0.70 11.87 7.56
C SER A 244 -2.22 11.89 7.62
N LEU A 245 -2.80 11.02 8.44
CA LEU A 245 -4.22 11.03 8.76
C LEU A 245 -4.61 12.28 9.57
N PHE A 246 -3.67 12.85 10.34
CA PHE A 246 -3.86 14.06 11.15
C PHE A 246 -3.50 15.34 10.38
N HIS A 247 -3.71 15.33 9.07
CA HIS A 247 -3.54 16.55 8.28
C HIS A 247 -4.68 17.53 8.59
N PRO A 248 -4.42 18.84 8.74
CA PRO A 248 -5.45 19.83 9.10
C PRO A 248 -6.70 19.77 8.22
N TYR A 249 -6.53 19.51 6.92
CA TYR A 249 -7.65 19.29 5.99
C TYR A 249 -8.55 18.10 6.38
N ILE A 250 -7.95 16.94 6.70
CA ILE A 250 -8.69 15.73 7.07
C ILE A 250 -9.40 15.96 8.42
N THR A 251 -8.69 16.51 9.40
CA THR A 251 -9.26 16.83 10.72
C THR A 251 -10.40 17.85 10.63
N ALA A 252 -10.24 18.91 9.83
CA ALA A 252 -11.31 19.88 9.59
C ALA A 252 -12.51 19.25 8.88
N THR A 253 -12.27 18.38 7.91
CA THR A 253 -13.34 17.66 7.19
C THR A 253 -14.17 16.81 8.15
N ILE A 254 -13.52 16.01 8.99
CA ILE A 254 -14.19 15.18 10.00
C ILE A 254 -14.96 16.07 10.99
N ALA A 255 -14.33 17.12 11.52
CA ALA A 255 -14.94 18.00 12.50
C ALA A 255 -16.19 18.72 11.97
N VAL A 256 -16.11 19.30 10.77
CA VAL A 256 -17.22 20.05 10.16
C VAL A 256 -18.38 19.11 9.82
N GLN A 257 -18.11 17.95 9.22
CA GLN A 257 -19.18 17.00 8.86
C GLN A 257 -19.83 16.40 10.10
N SER A 258 -19.05 15.96 11.10
CA SER A 258 -19.60 15.47 12.37
C SER A 258 -20.42 16.54 13.09
N PHE A 259 -19.98 17.79 13.09
CA PHE A 259 -20.74 18.89 13.68
C PHE A 259 -22.10 19.08 12.99
N LEU A 260 -22.14 19.12 11.66
CA LEU A 260 -23.38 19.27 10.90
C LEU A 260 -24.35 18.11 11.16
N HIS A 261 -23.86 16.88 11.18
CA HIS A 261 -24.70 15.71 11.48
C HIS A 261 -25.23 15.71 12.90
N ILE A 262 -24.38 15.97 13.90
CA ILE A 262 -24.78 16.07 15.31
C ILE A 262 -25.80 17.20 15.50
N TYR A 263 -25.55 18.37 14.90
CA TYR A 263 -26.47 19.50 14.97
C TYR A 263 -27.83 19.17 14.34
N THR A 264 -27.83 18.46 13.22
CA THR A 264 -29.06 18.02 12.55
C THR A 264 -29.85 17.06 13.45
N ILE A 265 -29.20 16.04 14.02
CA ILE A 265 -29.84 15.11 14.96
C ILE A 265 -30.37 15.86 16.18
N TYR A 266 -29.56 16.73 16.79
CA TYR A 266 -29.97 17.55 17.93
C TYR A 266 -31.20 18.42 17.63
N TYR A 267 -31.19 19.10 16.48
CA TYR A 267 -32.29 19.95 16.05
C TYR A 267 -33.55 19.13 15.82
N LEU A 268 -33.47 18.00 15.11
CA LEU A 268 -34.60 17.10 14.90
C LEU A 268 -35.13 16.57 16.23
N SER A 269 -34.28 16.05 17.12
CA SER A 269 -34.69 15.55 18.43
C SER A 269 -35.44 16.61 19.25
N ASN A 270 -35.00 17.87 19.21
CA ASN A 270 -35.70 18.96 19.91
C ASN A 270 -37.06 19.27 19.29
N VAL A 271 -37.15 19.33 17.97
CA VAL A 271 -38.43 19.59 17.28
C VAL A 271 -39.43 18.47 17.58
N ILE A 272 -38.99 17.21 17.49
CA ILE A 272 -39.84 16.05 17.78
C ILE A 272 -40.27 16.05 19.25
N ASN A 273 -39.38 16.39 20.19
CA ASN A 273 -39.74 16.45 21.61
C ASN A 273 -40.79 17.54 21.93
N ILE A 274 -40.88 18.60 21.13
CA ILE A 274 -41.92 19.63 21.27
C ILE A 274 -43.26 19.10 20.77
N GLU A 275 -43.27 18.40 19.64
CA GLU A 275 -44.49 17.93 18.97
C GLU A 275 -45.04 16.63 19.59
N PHE A 276 -44.13 15.74 20.01
CA PHE A 276 -44.38 14.42 20.61
C PHE A 276 -43.56 14.30 21.90
N PRO A 277 -44.04 14.89 23.02
CA PRO A 277 -43.31 14.86 24.27
C PRO A 277 -43.15 13.44 24.77
N VAL A 278 -41.91 12.98 24.83
CA VAL A 278 -41.52 11.67 25.35
C VAL A 278 -41.53 11.74 26.90
N PRO A 279 -41.95 10.68 27.61
CA PRO A 279 -41.95 10.66 29.08
C PRO A 279 -40.60 11.04 29.68
N ASP A 280 -40.64 11.76 30.81
CA ASP A 280 -39.46 12.28 31.50
C ASP A 280 -38.42 11.18 31.75
N PRO A 281 -37.25 11.22 31.10
CA PRO A 281 -36.29 10.11 31.12
C PRO A 281 -35.68 9.86 32.50
N LEU A 282 -35.84 10.78 33.45
CA LEU A 282 -35.38 10.59 34.83
C LEU A 282 -36.37 9.82 35.72
N LYS A 283 -37.58 9.50 35.25
CA LYS A 283 -38.60 8.79 36.05
C LYS A 283 -38.80 7.33 35.66
N GLU A 284 -38.59 6.94 34.40
CA GLU A 284 -38.89 5.58 33.90
C GLU A 284 -37.95 5.09 32.77
N ILE A 285 -36.62 5.07 32.97
CA ILE A 285 -35.75 4.32 32.05
C ILE A 285 -35.98 2.82 32.29
N GLN A 286 -36.82 2.19 31.48
CA GLN A 286 -36.96 0.74 31.43
C GLN A 286 -35.82 0.15 30.60
N LEU A 287 -34.68 -0.10 31.25
CA LEU A 287 -33.61 -0.93 30.66
C LEU A 287 -34.18 -2.29 30.25
N GLY A 288 -34.26 -2.55 28.95
CA GLY A 288 -34.82 -3.79 28.39
C GLY A 288 -36.29 -3.71 27.95
N ALA A 289 -36.86 -2.52 27.77
CA ALA A 289 -38.17 -2.34 27.15
C ALA A 289 -38.23 -2.98 25.75
N LYS A 290 -39.40 -3.52 25.39
CA LYS A 290 -39.64 -4.02 24.02
C LYS A 290 -39.87 -2.83 23.09
N PHE A 291 -39.55 -3.01 21.81
CA PHE A 291 -39.85 -2.01 20.78
C PHE A 291 -41.34 -1.67 20.75
N GLU A 292 -41.65 -0.38 20.79
CA GLU A 292 -42.98 0.16 20.55
C GLU A 292 -42.93 1.18 19.40
N PRO A 293 -43.82 1.11 18.40
CA PRO A 293 -43.84 2.07 17.30
C PRO A 293 -44.13 3.49 17.80
N SER A 294 -43.28 4.45 17.44
CA SER A 294 -43.49 5.87 17.74
C SER A 294 -43.05 6.73 16.55
N GLU A 295 -43.61 7.94 16.47
CA GLU A 295 -43.22 8.92 15.46
C GLU A 295 -41.75 9.33 15.65
N TYR A 296 -41.30 9.44 16.91
CA TYR A 296 -39.89 9.63 17.25
C TYR A 296 -38.99 8.52 16.69
N ASN A 297 -39.37 7.25 16.87
CA ASN A 297 -38.62 6.10 16.35
C ASN A 297 -38.51 6.14 14.83
N THR A 298 -39.56 6.60 14.15
CA THR A 298 -39.58 6.69 12.69
C THR A 298 -38.69 7.82 12.20
N ILE A 299 -38.84 9.02 12.76
CA ILE A 299 -38.10 10.21 12.32
C ILE A 299 -36.61 10.08 12.61
N LEU A 300 -36.21 9.51 13.75
CA LEU A 300 -34.78 9.32 14.06
C LEU A 300 -34.15 8.16 13.28
N TYR A 301 -34.94 7.19 12.84
CA TYR A 301 -34.47 6.08 11.99
C TYR A 301 -34.16 6.52 10.55
N TYR A 302 -34.90 7.51 10.03
CA TYR A 302 -34.70 8.08 8.69
C TYR A 302 -33.59 9.14 8.66
#